data_AF-A0A444J1H2-F1
#
_entry.id   AF-A0A444J1H2-F1
#
_cell.length_a   1.000
_cell.length_b   1.000
_cell.length_c   1.000
_cell.angle_alpha   90.00
_cell.angle_beta   90.00
_cell.angle_gamma   90.00
#
_symmetry.space_group_name_H-M   'P 1'
#
loop_
_entity.id
_entity.type
_entity.pdbx_description
1 polymer ?
#
loop_
_entity_poly.entity_id
_entity_poly.type
_entity_poly.pdbx_seq_one_letter_code
_entity_poly.pdbx_strand_id
1 'polypeptide(L)'
;MKNYTTKTLTLLCAALFFLTAVPQAFANDGTNSEGATGTEVGNELTGNKKETVVNTELLGGFNFGIALGLTMDIGSNERVESAEVVNGIVRVTKEENDVPRIMLETHYFFTPDYELLNHDQGEWGIGPFVGIQNGSNEIIEYIGAGVMLGFRRTSESTDSFNIGIGVVLDPSVKILGDGIEENQPLPTGETAVRYKETSQLGLLAMISYGF
;
A
#
# COMPACT_ATOMS: atom_id res chain seq x y z
N MET A 1 -18.06 -7.50 -27.67
CA MET A 1 -17.58 -6.12 -27.47
C MET A 1 -18.32 -5.49 -26.30
N LYS A 2 -17.71 -5.48 -25.11
CA LYS A 2 -18.25 -4.80 -23.93
C LYS A 2 -17.56 -3.43 -23.83
N ASN A 3 -18.36 -2.36 -23.72
CA ASN A 3 -17.89 -0.97 -23.69
C ASN A 3 -17.31 -0.65 -22.30
N TYR A 4 -15.97 -0.59 -22.18
CA TYR A 4 -15.27 -0.32 -20.90
C TYR A 4 -14.71 1.12 -20.78
N THR A 5 -14.90 1.96 -21.80
CA THR A 5 -14.15 3.22 -21.96
C THR A 5 -14.48 4.31 -20.90
N THR A 6 -15.59 4.20 -20.18
CA THR A 6 -16.01 5.27 -19.25
C THR A 6 -15.53 5.05 -17.80
N LYS A 7 -15.18 3.82 -17.41
CA LYS A 7 -14.84 3.53 -16.00
C LYS A 7 -13.38 3.84 -15.65
N THR A 8 -12.45 3.65 -16.58
CA THR A 8 -11.01 3.85 -16.35
C THR A 8 -10.63 5.33 -16.20
N LEU A 9 -11.35 6.24 -16.86
CA LEU A 9 -11.04 7.67 -16.85
C LEU A 9 -11.46 8.39 -15.56
N THR A 10 -12.44 7.83 -14.83
CA THR A 10 -12.94 8.43 -13.59
C THR A 10 -12.06 8.08 -12.39
N LEU A 11 -11.47 6.88 -12.36
CA LEU A 11 -10.60 6.44 -11.26
C LEU A 11 -9.21 7.11 -11.28
N LEU A 12 -8.67 7.38 -12.48
CA LEU A 12 -7.39 8.07 -12.63
C LEU A 12 -7.44 9.52 -12.10
N CYS A 13 -8.62 10.18 -12.17
CA CYS A 13 -8.80 11.53 -11.65
C CYS A 13 -8.79 11.60 -10.11
N ALA A 14 -9.26 10.56 -9.41
CA ALA A 14 -9.23 10.53 -7.95
C ALA A 14 -7.80 10.35 -7.41
N ALA A 15 -6.98 9.52 -8.08
CA ALA A 15 -5.57 9.35 -7.75
C ALA A 15 -4.72 10.59 -8.10
N LEU A 16 -5.00 11.27 -9.22
CA LEU A 16 -4.29 12.50 -9.58
C LEU A 16 -4.65 13.70 -8.69
N PHE A 17 -5.87 13.76 -8.15
CA PHE A 17 -6.26 14.88 -7.26
C PHE A 17 -5.51 14.89 -5.93
N PHE A 18 -5.09 13.73 -5.42
CA PHE A 18 -4.32 13.65 -4.17
C PHE A 18 -2.85 14.03 -4.32
N LEU A 19 -2.28 13.98 -5.53
CA LEU A 19 -0.88 14.38 -5.75
C LEU A 19 -0.69 15.92 -5.79
N THR A 20 -1.76 16.69 -5.97
CA THR A 20 -1.70 18.16 -6.02
C THR A 20 -1.96 18.88 -4.69
N ALA A 21 -2.30 18.13 -3.62
CA ALA A 21 -2.72 18.71 -2.34
C ALA A 21 -1.70 18.53 -1.20
N VAL A 22 -0.42 18.37 -1.51
CA VAL A 22 0.67 18.57 -0.54
C VAL A 22 1.09 20.04 -0.62
N PRO A 23 0.54 20.96 0.20
CA PRO A 23 1.10 22.30 0.29
C PRO A 23 2.54 22.21 0.80
N GLN A 24 3.37 23.06 0.20
CA GLN A 24 4.80 23.17 0.46
C GLN A 24 5.09 23.53 1.92
N ALA A 25 5.36 22.53 2.75
CA ALA A 25 5.83 22.72 4.12
C ALA A 25 7.37 22.86 4.22
N PHE A 26 8.06 23.02 3.08
CA PHE A 26 9.52 23.18 3.02
C PHE A 26 9.92 24.50 2.35
N ALA A 27 9.56 25.64 2.96
CA ALA A 27 10.19 26.91 2.66
C ALA A 27 10.03 27.86 3.86
N ASN A 28 11.14 28.49 4.28
CA ASN A 28 11.38 29.27 5.50
C ASN A 28 11.51 28.44 6.80
N ASP A 29 12.56 28.59 7.60
CA ASP A 29 13.13 29.87 7.99
C ASP A 29 14.67 29.85 8.12
N GLY A 30 15.28 30.96 7.69
CA GLY A 30 16.69 31.24 7.86
C GLY A 30 16.98 31.84 9.23
N THR A 31 18.18 31.56 9.74
CA THR A 31 18.98 32.43 10.63
C THR A 31 18.28 33.17 11.78
N ASN A 32 18.62 32.81 13.02
CA ASN A 32 19.47 33.68 13.84
C ASN A 32 20.09 32.94 15.03
N SER A 33 21.40 33.12 15.15
CA SER A 33 22.22 32.76 16.30
C SER A 33 22.25 33.90 17.30
N GLU A 34 21.83 33.65 18.54
CA GLU A 34 22.23 34.36 19.75
C GLU A 34 22.07 33.33 20.89
N GLY A 35 22.88 33.20 21.93
CA GLY A 35 24.11 33.83 22.36
C GLY A 35 24.55 33.03 23.59
N ALA A 36 25.81 32.63 23.64
CA ALA A 36 26.36 31.86 24.76
C ALA A 36 26.74 32.78 25.92
N THR A 37 26.25 32.51 27.13
CA THR A 37 26.89 32.92 28.39
C THR A 37 26.69 31.80 29.42
N GLY A 38 27.79 31.19 29.83
CA GLY A 38 27.81 30.05 30.74
C GLY A 38 27.77 30.42 32.22
N THR A 39 27.55 29.40 33.05
CA THR A 39 28.13 29.23 34.40
C THR A 39 28.05 27.73 34.72
N GLU A 40 29.21 27.09 34.92
CA GLU A 40 29.30 25.74 35.48
C GLU A 40 29.23 25.77 37.01
N VAL A 41 28.72 24.70 37.62
CA VAL A 41 29.36 23.86 38.67
C VAL A 41 28.27 23.07 39.41
N GLY A 42 28.35 21.72 39.32
CA GLY A 42 27.52 20.80 40.11
C GLY A 42 27.52 19.39 39.54
N ASN A 43 28.38 18.53 40.08
CA ASN A 43 28.74 17.19 39.62
C ASN A 43 27.70 16.12 40.01
N GLU A 44 27.14 15.36 39.06
CA GLU A 44 26.65 14.00 39.34
C GLU A 44 26.77 13.11 38.08
N LEU A 45 27.70 12.15 38.14
CA LEU A 45 27.86 11.06 37.19
C LEU A 45 26.86 9.95 37.54
N THR A 46 25.77 9.85 36.79
CA THR A 46 25.20 8.53 36.47
C THR A 46 24.81 8.53 35.00
N GLY A 47 25.44 7.63 34.24
CA GLY A 47 25.35 7.56 32.79
C GLY A 47 23.94 7.18 32.35
N ASN A 48 23.14 8.19 32.01
CA ASN A 48 21.96 7.99 31.19
C ASN A 48 22.46 7.62 29.79
N LYS A 49 22.31 6.36 29.41
CA LYS A 49 22.24 6.00 27.99
C LYS A 49 21.21 6.94 27.40
N LYS A 50 21.68 7.91 26.59
CA LYS A 50 20.83 8.70 25.73
C LYS A 50 20.25 7.71 24.74
N GLU A 51 19.13 7.09 25.10
CA GLU A 51 18.27 6.43 24.13
C GLU A 51 18.05 7.48 23.05
N THR A 52 18.47 7.15 21.84
CA THR A 52 18.04 7.88 20.66
C THR A 52 16.54 7.66 20.61
N VAL A 53 15.79 8.55 21.27
CA VAL A 53 14.38 8.74 21.00
C VAL A 53 14.35 9.08 19.52
N VAL A 54 13.95 8.11 18.70
CA VAL A 54 13.62 8.36 17.30
C VAL A 54 12.38 9.24 17.39
N ASN A 55 12.59 10.56 17.40
CA ASN A 55 11.49 11.51 17.42
C ASN A 55 10.61 11.20 16.20
N THR A 56 9.37 10.77 16.42
CA THR A 56 8.36 10.53 15.39
C THR A 56 8.10 11.79 14.55
N GLU A 57 8.55 12.95 15.02
CA GLU A 57 8.61 14.21 14.27
C GLU A 57 9.52 14.16 13.04
N LEU A 58 10.51 13.26 12.99
CA LEU A 58 11.49 13.16 11.90
C LEU A 58 10.87 12.59 10.61
N LEU A 59 9.68 12.00 10.71
CA LEU A 59 8.84 11.55 9.59
C LEU A 59 7.50 12.28 9.54
N GLY A 60 7.39 13.51 10.08
CA GLY A 60 6.25 14.39 9.86
C GLY A 60 4.87 13.84 10.26
N GLY A 61 4.81 12.90 11.21
CA GLY A 61 3.57 12.29 11.69
C GLY A 61 3.10 11.03 10.95
N PHE A 62 3.93 10.45 10.08
CA PHE A 62 3.67 9.11 9.52
C PHE A 62 3.90 8.01 10.56
N ASN A 63 2.98 7.05 10.61
CA ASN A 63 3.10 5.82 11.41
C ASN A 63 3.33 4.63 10.48
N PHE A 64 3.78 3.51 11.06
CA PHE A 64 4.00 2.27 10.32
C PHE A 64 3.11 1.16 10.86
N GLY A 65 2.84 0.16 10.04
CA GLY A 65 2.05 -0.98 10.45
C GLY A 65 2.30 -2.21 9.61
N ILE A 66 1.71 -3.31 10.07
CA ILE A 66 1.64 -4.56 9.32
C ILE A 66 0.18 -4.78 8.94
N ALA A 67 -0.06 -5.06 7.65
CA ALA A 67 -1.40 -5.29 7.14
C ALA A 67 -1.60 -6.69 6.59
N LEU A 68 -2.83 -7.18 6.73
CA LEU A 68 -3.37 -8.30 5.98
C LEU A 68 -4.34 -7.75 4.94
N GLY A 69 -4.02 -7.97 3.67
CA GLY A 69 -4.80 -7.47 2.54
C GLY A 69 -5.44 -8.60 1.73
N LEU A 70 -6.55 -8.29 1.07
CA LEU A 70 -7.09 -9.05 -0.03
C LEU A 70 -7.06 -8.15 -1.27
N THR A 71 -6.44 -8.64 -2.34
CA THR A 71 -6.48 -8.00 -3.64
C THR A 71 -7.43 -8.72 -4.55
N MET A 72 -8.28 -7.97 -5.26
CA MET A 72 -9.11 -8.50 -6.34
C MET A 72 -8.63 -7.87 -7.66
N ASP A 73 -8.26 -8.70 -8.62
CA ASP A 73 -7.83 -8.24 -9.94
C ASP A 73 -8.99 -7.54 -10.68
N ILE A 74 -8.71 -6.36 -11.22
CA ILE A 74 -9.63 -5.58 -12.06
C ILE A 74 -9.02 -5.28 -13.43
N GLY A 75 -7.89 -5.91 -13.75
CA GLY A 75 -7.20 -5.86 -15.02
C GLY A 75 -7.98 -6.52 -16.15
N SER A 76 -7.41 -6.44 -17.35
CA SER A 76 -8.04 -6.98 -18.57
C SER A 76 -7.64 -8.42 -18.89
N ASN A 77 -6.80 -9.05 -18.07
CA ASN A 77 -6.31 -10.41 -18.30
C ASN A 77 -6.43 -11.20 -17.00
N GLU A 78 -6.74 -12.48 -17.10
CA GLU A 78 -6.76 -13.39 -15.94
C GLU A 78 -5.35 -13.69 -15.47
N ARG A 79 -5.12 -13.67 -14.15
CA ARG A 79 -3.88 -14.16 -13.57
C ARG A 79 -3.85 -15.67 -13.64
N VAL A 80 -2.94 -16.21 -14.43
CA VAL A 80 -2.80 -17.66 -14.65
C VAL A 80 -1.58 -18.18 -13.93
N GLU A 81 -1.80 -19.04 -12.95
CA GLU A 81 -0.72 -19.76 -12.27
C GLU A 81 -0.26 -20.95 -13.11
N SER A 82 -1.23 -21.70 -13.65
CA SER A 82 -0.96 -22.91 -14.45
C SER A 82 -2.05 -23.16 -15.49
N ALA A 83 -1.62 -23.70 -16.62
CA ALA A 83 -2.43 -24.13 -17.74
C ALA A 83 -1.74 -25.30 -18.46
N GLU A 84 -2.54 -26.14 -19.09
CA GLU A 84 -2.11 -27.32 -19.83
C GLU A 84 -2.81 -27.43 -21.20
N VAL A 85 -2.29 -28.32 -22.05
CA VAL A 85 -2.90 -28.62 -23.35
C VAL A 85 -3.56 -29.99 -23.29
N VAL A 86 -4.89 -30.01 -23.37
CA VAL A 86 -5.68 -31.25 -23.41
C VAL A 86 -6.28 -31.40 -24.80
N ASN A 87 -5.85 -32.42 -25.54
CA ASN A 87 -6.29 -32.67 -26.92
C ASN A 87 -6.12 -31.46 -27.86
N GLY A 88 -5.02 -30.71 -27.70
CA GLY A 88 -4.73 -29.51 -28.48
C GLY A 88 -5.49 -28.26 -28.04
N ILE A 89 -6.31 -28.34 -26.99
CA ILE A 89 -7.05 -27.21 -26.42
C ILE A 89 -6.36 -26.73 -25.14
N VAL A 90 -6.18 -25.44 -25.01
CA VAL A 90 -5.60 -24.79 -23.84
C VAL A 90 -6.62 -24.79 -22.70
N ARG A 91 -6.23 -25.31 -21.54
CA ARG A 91 -7.04 -25.33 -20.32
C ARG A 91 -6.27 -24.68 -19.18
N VAL A 92 -6.80 -23.61 -18.63
CA VAL A 92 -6.26 -23.05 -17.39
C VAL A 92 -6.68 -23.97 -16.25
N THR A 93 -5.69 -24.41 -15.47
CA THR A 93 -5.89 -25.35 -14.36
C THR A 93 -5.95 -24.62 -13.02
N LYS A 94 -5.34 -23.43 -12.94
CA LYS A 94 -5.37 -22.59 -11.75
C LYS A 94 -5.22 -21.11 -12.10
N GLU A 95 -6.18 -20.33 -11.60
CA GLU A 95 -6.18 -18.87 -11.64
C GLU A 95 -5.93 -18.32 -10.23
N GLU A 96 -5.44 -17.08 -10.17
CA GLU A 96 -5.12 -16.40 -8.93
C GLU A 96 -5.58 -14.94 -8.97
N ASN A 97 -6.87 -14.72 -9.27
CA ASN A 97 -7.44 -13.37 -9.40
C ASN A 97 -7.72 -12.70 -8.04
N ASP A 98 -7.80 -13.49 -6.96
CA ASP A 98 -7.96 -13.02 -5.59
C ASP A 98 -6.74 -13.44 -4.77
N VAL A 99 -5.96 -12.46 -4.27
CA VAL A 99 -4.66 -12.73 -3.62
C VAL A 99 -4.69 -12.22 -2.17
N PRO A 100 -4.55 -13.10 -1.16
CA PRO A 100 -4.30 -12.67 0.21
C PRO A 100 -2.83 -12.22 0.36
N ARG A 101 -2.60 -11.17 1.13
CA ARG A 101 -1.30 -10.48 1.16
C ARG A 101 -0.90 -10.01 2.55
N ILE A 102 0.41 -9.89 2.78
CA ILE A 102 0.99 -9.32 4.00
C ILE A 102 1.86 -8.13 3.62
N MET A 103 1.53 -6.95 4.14
CA MET A 103 2.20 -5.69 3.77
C MET A 103 2.90 -5.06 4.96
N LEU A 104 4.03 -4.43 4.69
CA LEU A 104 4.44 -3.28 5.49
C LEU A 104 3.71 -2.06 4.94
N GLU A 105 3.07 -1.30 5.82
CA GLU A 105 2.35 -0.08 5.44
C GLU A 105 2.83 1.12 6.25
N THR A 106 2.69 2.29 5.64
CA THR A 106 2.80 3.57 6.32
C THR A 106 1.58 4.42 6.02
N HIS A 107 1.13 5.17 7.03
CA HIS A 107 -0.06 6.00 6.93
C HIS A 107 0.06 7.27 7.75
N TYR A 108 -0.77 8.25 7.39
CA TYR A 108 -0.92 9.48 8.13
C TYR A 108 -2.40 9.66 8.47
N PHE A 109 -2.73 9.88 9.74
CA PHE A 109 -4.11 10.09 10.17
C PHE A 109 -4.42 11.55 10.44
N PHE A 110 -5.48 12.05 9.80
CA PHE A 110 -6.18 13.23 10.26
C PHE A 110 -7.20 12.78 11.32
N THR A 111 -7.08 13.30 12.54
CA THR A 111 -7.92 12.95 13.69
C THR A 111 -8.94 14.07 13.95
N PRO A 112 -10.23 13.89 13.62
CA PRO A 112 -11.22 14.96 13.79
C PRO A 112 -11.63 15.20 15.24
N ASP A 113 -12.13 16.41 15.50
CA ASP A 113 -12.54 16.88 16.83
C ASP A 113 -13.98 16.49 17.18
N TYR A 114 -14.39 15.26 16.86
CA TYR A 114 -15.72 14.74 17.20
C TYR A 114 -15.70 13.22 17.39
N GLU A 115 -16.70 12.72 18.11
CA GLU A 115 -16.84 11.29 18.42
C GLU A 115 -17.36 10.49 17.20
N LEU A 116 -16.81 9.30 16.96
CA LEU A 116 -17.29 8.37 15.93
C LEU A 116 -17.29 6.94 16.48
N LEU A 117 -18.41 6.23 16.38
CA LEU A 117 -18.53 4.81 16.78
C LEU A 117 -18.03 4.53 18.22
N ASN A 118 -18.43 5.35 19.20
CA ASN A 118 -18.00 5.27 20.61
C ASN A 118 -16.48 5.43 20.81
N HIS A 119 -15.80 6.15 19.93
CA HIS A 119 -14.41 6.57 20.10
C HIS A 119 -14.36 8.08 20.28
N ASP A 120 -13.70 8.54 21.35
CA ASP A 120 -13.58 9.94 21.69
C ASP A 120 -12.73 10.72 20.67
N GLN A 121 -12.70 12.04 20.81
CA GLN A 121 -11.83 12.90 20.01
C GLN A 121 -10.37 12.43 20.06
N GLY A 122 -9.72 12.30 18.90
CA GLY A 122 -8.33 11.85 18.79
C GLY A 122 -8.14 10.34 18.83
N GLU A 123 -9.20 9.57 19.14
CA GLU A 123 -9.15 8.10 19.16
C GLU A 123 -9.46 7.47 17.81
N TRP A 124 -9.84 8.27 16.81
CA TRP A 124 -10.02 7.79 15.45
C TRP A 124 -9.46 8.79 14.45
N GLY A 125 -9.11 8.28 13.26
CA GLY A 125 -8.64 9.12 12.18
C GLY A 125 -8.83 8.48 10.82
N ILE A 126 -8.81 9.30 9.80
CA ILE A 126 -8.85 8.88 8.40
C ILE A 126 -7.66 9.48 7.68
N GLY A 127 -7.09 8.75 6.72
CA GLY A 127 -6.06 9.34 5.90
C GLY A 127 -5.44 8.39 4.89
N PRO A 128 -4.43 8.87 4.16
CA PRO A 128 -3.79 8.10 3.11
C PRO A 128 -2.88 7.02 3.70
N PHE A 129 -2.72 5.95 2.94
CA PHE A 129 -1.69 4.94 3.20
C PHE A 129 -0.98 4.52 1.93
N VAL A 130 0.25 4.04 2.11
CA VAL A 130 1.03 3.31 1.11
C VAL A 130 1.55 2.04 1.76
N GLY A 131 1.52 0.93 1.04
CA GLY A 131 2.12 -0.30 1.51
C GLY A 131 2.84 -1.05 0.41
N ILE A 132 3.81 -1.86 0.83
CA ILE A 132 4.67 -2.65 -0.03
C ILE A 132 4.80 -4.05 0.52
N GLN A 133 5.02 -5.01 -0.38
CA GLN A 133 5.44 -6.37 -0.02
C GLN A 133 6.62 -6.76 -0.90
N ASN A 134 7.60 -7.40 -0.29
CA ASN A 134 8.70 -8.01 -0.99
C ASN A 134 8.36 -9.48 -1.25
N GLY A 135 8.63 -9.95 -2.48
CA GLY A 135 8.43 -11.33 -2.87
C GLY A 135 9.68 -12.16 -2.60
N SER A 136 9.55 -13.48 -2.73
CA SER A 136 10.71 -14.38 -2.66
C SER A 136 11.58 -14.33 -3.92
N ASN A 137 10.99 -13.93 -5.05
CA ASN A 137 11.61 -13.97 -6.37
C ASN A 137 11.81 -12.57 -6.97
N GLU A 138 10.98 -11.60 -6.59
CA GLU A 138 11.04 -10.21 -7.03
C GLU A 138 11.38 -9.27 -5.87
N ILE A 139 12.16 -8.22 -6.14
CA ILE A 139 12.53 -7.21 -5.12
C ILE A 139 11.28 -6.50 -4.57
N ILE A 140 10.29 -6.24 -5.43
CA ILE A 140 9.00 -5.65 -5.07
C ILE A 140 7.92 -6.50 -5.74
N GLU A 141 7.12 -7.16 -4.92
CA GLU A 141 6.01 -8.00 -5.42
C GLU A 141 4.81 -7.14 -5.79
N TYR A 142 4.55 -6.06 -5.03
CA TYR A 142 3.58 -5.03 -5.40
C TYR A 142 3.70 -3.77 -4.53
N ILE A 143 2.99 -2.73 -4.98
CA ILE A 143 2.80 -1.46 -4.30
C ILE A 143 1.30 -1.18 -4.19
N GLY A 144 0.81 -0.95 -2.98
CA GLY A 144 -0.58 -0.55 -2.71
C GLY A 144 -0.66 0.87 -2.17
N ALA A 145 -1.72 1.57 -2.51
CA ALA A 145 -2.03 2.88 -1.95
C ALA A 145 -3.54 3.09 -1.85
N GLY A 146 -3.97 3.88 -0.87
CA GLY A 146 -5.38 4.12 -0.67
C GLY A 146 -5.69 5.01 0.52
N VAL A 147 -6.88 4.82 1.07
CA VAL A 147 -7.36 5.49 2.27
C VAL A 147 -7.68 4.46 3.33
N MET A 148 -7.43 4.82 4.58
CA MET A 148 -7.76 3.96 5.71
C MET A 148 -8.38 4.77 6.85
N LEU A 149 -9.21 4.07 7.62
CA LEU A 149 -9.79 4.52 8.86
C LEU A 149 -9.08 3.77 10.00
N GLY A 150 -8.57 4.50 10.98
CA GLY A 150 -7.88 3.95 12.14
C GLY A 150 -8.59 4.26 13.43
N PHE A 151 -8.48 3.33 14.37
CA PHE A 151 -9.02 3.43 15.71
C PHE A 151 -7.93 3.12 16.73
N ARG A 152 -7.72 4.05 17.66
CA ARG A 152 -6.80 3.96 18.78
C ARG A 152 -7.59 3.63 20.04
N ARG A 153 -6.91 3.06 21.02
CA ARG A 153 -7.54 2.74 22.31
C ARG A 153 -7.74 3.95 23.22
N THR A 154 -6.84 4.93 23.10
CA THR A 154 -6.84 6.20 23.82
C THR A 154 -6.24 7.28 22.92
N SER A 155 -6.54 8.56 23.17
CA SER A 155 -5.99 9.70 22.40
C SER A 155 -4.46 9.72 22.37
N GLU A 156 -3.83 9.27 23.45
CA GLU A 156 -2.37 9.24 23.63
C GLU A 156 -1.69 8.00 23.04
N SER A 157 -2.45 7.02 22.54
CA SER A 157 -1.90 5.78 22.00
C SER A 157 -1.35 6.00 20.58
N THR A 158 -0.16 5.48 20.30
CA THR A 158 0.38 5.39 18.93
C THR A 158 -0.13 4.16 18.19
N ASP A 159 -0.55 3.14 18.93
CA ASP A 159 -1.11 1.90 18.39
C ASP A 159 -2.51 2.10 17.80
N SER A 160 -2.78 1.49 16.65
CA SER A 160 -4.08 1.60 15.99
C SER A 160 -4.50 0.32 15.29
N PHE A 161 -5.81 0.05 15.31
CA PHE A 161 -6.45 -0.92 14.44
C PHE A 161 -7.07 -0.20 13.25
N ASN A 162 -6.72 -0.63 12.04
CA ASN A 162 -7.04 0.11 10.83
C ASN A 162 -7.77 -0.75 9.80
N ILE A 163 -8.65 -0.11 9.04
CA ILE A 163 -9.36 -0.71 7.91
C ILE A 163 -9.10 0.16 6.69
N GLY A 164 -8.53 -0.42 5.64
CA GLY A 164 -8.12 0.28 4.43
C GLY A 164 -8.82 -0.23 3.18
N ILE A 165 -9.05 0.69 2.25
CA ILE A 165 -9.43 0.39 0.86
C ILE A 165 -8.49 1.15 -0.08
N GLY A 166 -8.13 0.53 -1.20
CA GLY A 166 -7.17 1.13 -2.10
C GLY A 166 -7.08 0.43 -3.44
N VAL A 167 -5.99 0.73 -4.12
CA VAL A 167 -5.58 0.07 -5.35
C VAL A 167 -4.19 -0.52 -5.15
N VAL A 168 -3.88 -1.56 -5.91
CA VAL A 168 -2.56 -2.17 -5.97
C VAL A 168 -2.07 -2.25 -7.40
N LEU A 169 -0.77 -2.07 -7.57
CA LEU A 169 -0.06 -2.33 -8.82
C LEU A 169 0.84 -3.53 -8.63
N ASP A 170 0.52 -4.62 -9.32
CA ASP A 170 1.34 -5.83 -9.40
C ASP A 170 2.18 -5.75 -10.68
N PRO A 171 3.52 -5.58 -10.62
CA PRO A 171 4.34 -5.43 -11.81
C PRO A 171 4.57 -6.73 -12.59
N SER A 172 4.48 -7.89 -11.92
CA SER A 172 4.91 -9.19 -12.43
C SER A 172 3.79 -10.25 -12.41
N VAL A 173 2.65 -9.95 -13.03
CA VAL A 173 1.54 -10.89 -13.15
C VAL A 173 1.74 -11.84 -14.31
N LYS A 174 1.67 -13.14 -14.03
CA LYS A 174 1.74 -14.20 -15.03
C LYS A 174 0.40 -14.38 -15.76
N ILE A 175 0.43 -14.28 -17.08
CA ILE A 175 -0.73 -14.47 -17.96
C ILE A 175 -0.38 -15.38 -19.15
N LEU A 176 -1.40 -15.82 -19.91
CA LEU A 176 -1.18 -16.58 -21.15
C LEU A 176 -0.40 -15.73 -22.18
N GLY A 177 0.48 -16.39 -22.93
CA GLY A 177 1.24 -15.77 -24.00
C GLY A 177 0.35 -15.25 -25.14
N ASP A 178 0.84 -14.29 -25.92
CA ASP A 178 0.05 -13.66 -26.99
C ASP A 178 -0.58 -14.66 -27.97
N GLY A 179 -1.87 -14.50 -28.25
CA GLY A 179 -2.59 -15.39 -29.16
C GLY A 179 -2.93 -16.77 -28.57
N ILE A 180 -2.57 -17.04 -27.31
CA ILE A 180 -3.10 -18.16 -26.54
C ILE A 180 -4.28 -17.65 -25.72
N GLU A 181 -5.45 -18.25 -25.94
CA GLU A 181 -6.66 -17.97 -25.19
C GLU A 181 -7.14 -19.24 -24.50
N GLU A 182 -7.73 -19.07 -23.32
CA GLU A 182 -8.33 -20.19 -22.58
C GLU A 182 -9.45 -20.83 -23.42
N ASN A 183 -9.56 -22.15 -23.36
CA ASN A 183 -10.58 -22.94 -24.04
C ASN A 183 -10.54 -22.85 -25.57
N GLN A 184 -9.42 -22.38 -26.15
CA GLN A 184 -9.17 -22.36 -27.59
C GLN A 184 -8.07 -23.36 -28.00
N PRO A 185 -8.04 -23.76 -29.28
CA PRO A 185 -6.92 -24.52 -29.82
C PRO A 185 -5.60 -23.75 -29.68
N LEU A 186 -4.52 -24.47 -29.43
CA LEU A 186 -3.19 -23.88 -29.40
C LEU A 186 -2.83 -23.31 -30.79
N PRO A 187 -2.15 -22.15 -30.87
CA PRO A 187 -1.67 -21.61 -32.14
C PRO A 187 -0.85 -22.62 -32.95
N THR A 188 -0.98 -22.55 -34.28
CA THR A 188 -0.30 -23.49 -35.17
C THR A 188 1.22 -23.45 -34.98
N GLY A 189 1.83 -24.61 -34.75
CA GLY A 189 3.27 -24.76 -34.57
C GLY A 189 3.74 -24.72 -33.12
N GLU A 190 2.87 -24.38 -32.18
CA GLU A 190 3.15 -24.52 -30.75
C GLU A 190 2.75 -25.92 -30.24
N THR A 191 3.48 -26.44 -29.25
CA THR A 191 3.20 -27.74 -28.61
C THR A 191 3.04 -27.65 -27.10
N ALA A 192 3.25 -26.47 -26.52
CA ALA A 192 3.17 -26.21 -25.09
C ALA A 192 2.59 -24.82 -24.83
N VAL A 193 1.95 -24.62 -23.67
CA VAL A 193 1.49 -23.30 -23.24
C VAL A 193 2.70 -22.44 -22.87
N ARG A 194 2.79 -21.27 -23.49
CA ARG A 194 3.73 -20.21 -23.10
C ARG A 194 3.02 -19.17 -22.26
N TYR A 195 3.77 -18.60 -21.32
CA TYR A 195 3.31 -17.53 -20.44
C TYR A 195 4.08 -16.24 -20.72
N LYS A 196 3.53 -15.13 -20.26
CA LYS A 196 4.23 -13.84 -20.20
C LYS A 196 3.91 -13.15 -18.89
N GLU A 197 4.80 -12.26 -18.47
CA GLU A 197 4.59 -11.40 -17.31
C GLU A 197 4.14 -10.01 -17.76
N THR A 198 3.22 -9.41 -17.02
CA THR A 198 2.74 -8.06 -17.26
C THR A 198 2.31 -7.39 -15.98
N SER A 199 2.20 -6.07 -15.99
CA SER A 199 1.70 -5.33 -14.85
C SER A 199 0.18 -5.25 -14.86
N GLN A 200 -0.46 -5.38 -13.71
CA GLN A 200 -1.92 -5.26 -13.55
C GLN A 200 -2.29 -4.44 -12.32
N LEU A 201 -3.51 -3.89 -12.39
CA LEU A 201 -4.13 -3.14 -11.29
C LEU A 201 -5.16 -4.00 -10.58
N GLY A 202 -5.16 -3.96 -9.26
CA GLY A 202 -6.15 -4.60 -8.41
C GLY A 202 -6.83 -3.61 -7.46
N LEU A 203 -8.01 -3.99 -6.97
CA LEU A 203 -8.61 -3.36 -5.79
C LEU A 203 -8.04 -4.00 -4.53
N LEU A 204 -7.76 -3.19 -3.53
CA LEU A 204 -7.23 -3.61 -2.23
C LEU A 204 -8.27 -3.35 -1.15
N ALA A 205 -8.55 -4.35 -0.34
CA ALA A 205 -9.18 -4.20 0.97
C ALA A 205 -8.23 -4.78 2.02
N MET A 206 -8.07 -4.09 3.15
CA MET A 206 -7.11 -4.53 4.16
C MET A 206 -7.52 -4.19 5.59
N ILE A 207 -6.96 -4.96 6.51
CA ILE A 207 -6.90 -4.62 7.94
C ILE A 207 -5.43 -4.46 8.33
N SER A 208 -5.10 -3.51 9.21
CA SER A 208 -3.73 -3.36 9.72
C SER A 208 -3.68 -3.08 11.21
N TYR A 209 -2.51 -3.36 11.78
CA TYR A 209 -2.11 -2.89 13.09
C TYR A 209 -0.96 -1.90 12.92
N GLY A 210 -1.19 -0.65 13.29
CA GLY A 210 -0.19 0.42 13.30
C GLY A 210 0.46 0.58 14.67
N PHE A 211 1.72 1.01 14.70
CA PHE A 211 2.52 1.26 15.91
C PHE A 211 3.47 2.45 15.73
#